data_AF-A0A7J3FBS7-F1
#
_entry.id   AF-A0A7J3FBS7-F1
#
_cell.length_a   1.000
_cell.length_b   1.000
_cell.length_c   1.000
_cell.angle_alpha   90.00
_cell.angle_beta   90.00
_cell.angle_gamma   90.00
#
_symmetry.space_group_name_H-M   'P 1'
#
loop_
_entity.id
_entity.type
_entity.pdbx_description
1 polymer ?
#
loop_
_entity_poly.entity_id
_entity_poly.type
_entity_poly.pdbx_seq_one_letter_code
_entity_poly.pdbx_strand_id
1 'polypeptide(L)'
;MTKMSTLQMESLRAIYHGMCPNCGGDISDLELLGPGVCAQCLPKPLLDKEKVYLELIRRGRIGEYVKILEIESNLKNFSEFFNFLIGSRPWALQEVWAKRVLMGRSFSIVAPTGIGKTLFGLIMALYLAGKGRKCYIIVPTSLLVKHLLDKVSDFLEKISHIGTPKPIVLGYYSAMPKREAKETLRRIADQDFSILITTDRFLYNRFDIIKNVKFDFIFVDDVDSFLKSPKNIDKIVLLMGFSPEDLEKVLEAEEQPPSAPFNMPKQTNNRVLVVSGATLRGKRTKRIKVFRQLFGFEPGFSPEFVRNVSNLFIRSVDDIKNRTVELVKRHGPGCLIFVPQVKGVAYAKEIASSLKEAGINAFVYERMNPRILERFISGDYAALVGVASNRSPLARGIDLPETIRYVVFAGVPRREIRIGENEYNPQKILTLLKILSPFFEEKFFREVIPIVSALSRIVPVNKELIDKIREADEKNLELDGFAGHVLRVVREAKRLLIKIMEDIEIRKVTERLDVDVKIENKEYVLVMPDVDGYIQASGRSSRFYAIGISRG
;
A
#
# COMPACT_ATOMS: atom_id res chain seq x y z
N MET A 1 -3.89 7.84 -42.39
CA MET A 1 -3.19 6.79 -43.14
C MET A 1 -4.21 5.73 -43.54
N THR A 2 -5.27 6.04 -44.28
CA THR A 2 -5.40 6.39 -45.71
C THR A 2 -4.95 5.27 -46.68
N LYS A 3 -5.93 4.46 -47.11
CA LYS A 3 -6.10 3.85 -48.45
C LYS A 3 -4.89 3.14 -49.07
N MET A 4 -4.10 2.40 -48.29
CA MET A 4 -2.96 1.66 -48.82
C MET A 4 -2.93 0.17 -48.42
N SER A 5 -4.09 -0.51 -48.39
CA SER A 5 -4.10 -1.96 -48.07
C SER A 5 -5.19 -2.81 -48.74
N THR A 6 -6.20 -2.23 -49.39
CA THR A 6 -7.33 -3.04 -49.91
C THR A 6 -6.99 -3.87 -51.15
N LEU A 7 -6.01 -3.47 -51.95
CA LEU A 7 -5.64 -4.15 -53.21
C LEU A 7 -4.53 -5.19 -53.09
N GLN A 8 -3.87 -5.32 -51.92
CA GLN A 8 -2.81 -6.32 -51.69
C GLN A 8 -3.27 -7.56 -50.90
N MET A 9 -4.52 -7.59 -50.41
CA MET A 9 -5.05 -8.74 -49.64
C MET A 9 -5.66 -9.85 -50.51
N GLU A 10 -5.76 -9.68 -51.84
CA GLU A 10 -6.44 -10.65 -52.71
C GLU A 10 -5.59 -11.90 -53.05
N SER A 11 -4.31 -11.98 -52.62
CA SER A 11 -3.40 -13.06 -53.05
C SER A 11 -2.86 -13.98 -51.94
N LEU A 12 -3.26 -13.80 -50.69
CA LEU A 12 -2.95 -14.77 -49.65
C LEU A 12 -4.17 -15.69 -49.48
N ARG A 13 -3.95 -16.98 -49.74
CA ARG A 13 -4.90 -18.07 -49.52
C ARG A 13 -4.20 -19.11 -48.65
N ALA A 14 -3.77 -18.70 -47.47
CA ALA A 14 -3.16 -19.61 -46.51
C ALA A 14 -4.26 -20.33 -45.72
N ILE A 15 -4.15 -21.65 -45.61
CA ILE A 15 -4.91 -22.44 -44.64
C ILE A 15 -3.97 -22.76 -43.49
N TYR A 16 -4.33 -22.31 -42.31
CA TYR A 16 -3.60 -22.55 -41.08
C TYR A 16 -4.18 -23.78 -40.39
N HIS A 17 -3.41 -24.86 -40.41
CA HIS A 17 -3.83 -26.13 -39.84
C HIS A 17 -3.98 -26.05 -38.31
N GLY A 18 -5.14 -26.46 -37.82
CA GLY A 18 -5.44 -26.51 -36.38
C GLY A 18 -5.47 -25.16 -35.65
N MET A 19 -5.55 -24.04 -36.37
CA MET A 19 -5.41 -22.70 -35.78
C MET A 19 -6.73 -21.96 -35.54
N CYS A 20 -7.90 -22.57 -35.78
CA CYS A 20 -9.18 -21.94 -35.44
C CYS A 20 -9.25 -21.66 -33.92
N PRO A 21 -9.38 -20.38 -33.49
CA PRO A 21 -9.39 -20.02 -32.07
C PRO A 21 -10.54 -20.62 -31.26
N ASN A 22 -11.60 -21.12 -31.93
CA ASN A 22 -12.75 -21.72 -31.28
C ASN A 22 -12.63 -23.24 -31.15
N CYS A 23 -12.50 -23.95 -32.27
CA CYS A 23 -12.53 -25.42 -32.29
C CYS A 23 -11.18 -26.10 -32.52
N GLY A 24 -10.10 -25.34 -32.76
CA GLY A 24 -8.78 -25.91 -33.08
C GLY A 24 -8.73 -26.65 -34.41
N GLY A 25 -9.70 -26.41 -35.31
CA GLY A 25 -9.67 -26.92 -36.69
C GLY A 25 -8.92 -25.99 -37.63
N ASP A 26 -8.90 -26.34 -38.91
CA ASP A 26 -8.26 -25.53 -39.94
C ASP A 26 -9.00 -24.22 -40.17
N ILE A 27 -8.27 -23.15 -40.45
CA ILE A 27 -8.83 -21.83 -40.68
C ILE A 27 -8.03 -21.09 -41.76
N SER A 28 -8.73 -20.42 -42.66
CA SER A 28 -8.12 -19.56 -43.67
C SER A 28 -7.74 -18.18 -43.12
N ASP A 29 -6.82 -17.50 -43.79
CA ASP A 29 -6.53 -16.07 -43.54
C ASP A 29 -7.78 -15.18 -43.60
N LEU A 30 -8.66 -15.38 -44.59
CA LEU A 30 -9.91 -14.63 -44.72
C LEU A 30 -10.84 -14.84 -43.52
N GLU A 31 -10.93 -16.07 -43.00
CA GLU A 31 -11.72 -16.38 -41.81
C GLU A 31 -11.11 -15.77 -40.55
N LEU A 32 -9.78 -15.76 -40.42
CA LEU A 32 -9.08 -15.12 -39.30
C LEU A 32 -9.27 -13.59 -39.30
N LEU A 33 -9.17 -12.96 -40.46
CA LEU A 33 -9.30 -11.50 -40.63
C LEU A 33 -10.76 -11.02 -40.57
N GLY A 34 -11.72 -11.90 -40.87
CA GLY A 34 -13.15 -11.62 -40.82
C GLY A 34 -13.77 -12.08 -39.48
N PRO A 35 -14.53 -13.19 -39.47
CA PRO A 35 -15.27 -13.65 -38.27
C PRO A 35 -14.38 -14.13 -37.11
N GLY A 36 -13.10 -14.41 -37.37
CA GLY A 36 -12.13 -14.92 -36.39
C GLY A 36 -12.29 -16.41 -36.08
N VAL A 37 -13.16 -17.13 -36.80
CA VAL A 37 -13.43 -18.57 -36.64
C VAL A 37 -13.66 -19.23 -38.00
N CYS A 38 -13.38 -20.53 -38.10
CA CYS A 38 -13.56 -21.27 -39.34
C CYS A 38 -15.06 -21.46 -39.70
N ALA A 39 -15.32 -21.76 -40.98
CA ALA A 39 -16.67 -21.98 -41.52
C ALA A 39 -17.41 -23.13 -40.84
N GLN A 40 -16.71 -24.10 -40.25
CA GLN A 40 -17.37 -25.16 -39.46
C GLN A 40 -17.99 -24.63 -38.16
N CYS A 41 -17.35 -23.64 -37.54
CA CYS A 41 -17.89 -22.94 -36.37
C CYS A 41 -18.99 -21.96 -36.79
N LEU A 42 -18.73 -21.17 -37.83
CA LEU A 42 -19.62 -20.13 -38.31
C LEU A 42 -19.72 -20.14 -39.85
N PRO A 43 -20.68 -20.89 -40.43
CA PRO A 43 -20.81 -21.02 -41.88
C PRO A 43 -21.18 -19.72 -42.61
N LYS A 44 -21.90 -18.82 -41.92
CA LYS A 44 -22.25 -17.49 -42.44
C LYS A 44 -21.36 -16.46 -41.75
N PRO A 45 -20.39 -15.85 -42.45
CA PRO A 45 -19.44 -14.94 -41.82
C PRO A 45 -20.16 -13.71 -41.26
N LEU A 46 -19.86 -13.38 -40.01
CA LEU A 46 -20.32 -12.18 -39.32
C LEU A 46 -19.09 -11.41 -38.85
N LEU A 47 -19.08 -10.09 -39.06
CA LEU A 47 -17.96 -9.23 -38.64
C LEU A 47 -18.15 -8.67 -37.24
N ASP A 48 -19.40 -8.54 -36.79
CA ASP A 48 -19.71 -8.04 -35.47
C ASP A 48 -19.51 -9.13 -34.41
N LYS A 49 -18.58 -8.88 -33.49
CA LYS A 49 -18.17 -9.83 -32.45
C LYS A 49 -19.31 -10.27 -31.54
N GLU A 50 -20.26 -9.39 -31.25
CA GLU A 50 -21.41 -9.69 -30.39
C GLU A 50 -22.37 -10.65 -31.11
N LYS A 51 -22.63 -10.43 -32.40
CA LYS A 51 -23.38 -11.38 -33.25
C LYS A 51 -22.66 -12.71 -33.41
N VAL A 52 -21.33 -12.71 -33.57
CA VAL A 52 -20.53 -13.95 -33.61
C VAL A 52 -20.70 -14.74 -32.31
N TYR A 53 -20.57 -14.09 -31.15
CA TYR A 53 -20.79 -14.71 -29.84
C TYR A 53 -22.17 -15.36 -29.74
N LEU A 54 -23.24 -14.61 -30.05
CA LEU A 54 -24.62 -15.10 -29.96
C LEU A 54 -24.87 -16.30 -30.88
N GLU A 55 -24.35 -16.26 -32.12
CA GLU A 55 -24.54 -17.37 -33.06
C GLU A 55 -23.74 -18.61 -32.68
N LEU A 56 -22.52 -18.45 -32.13
CA LEU A 56 -21.74 -19.57 -31.60
C LEU A 56 -22.44 -20.24 -30.42
N ILE A 57 -22.99 -19.46 -29.48
CA ILE A 57 -23.80 -19.96 -28.37
C ILE A 57 -25.06 -20.68 -28.89
N ARG A 58 -25.81 -20.06 -29.81
CA ARG A 58 -27.03 -20.64 -30.41
C ARG A 58 -26.77 -21.98 -31.08
N ARG A 59 -25.59 -22.16 -31.68
CA ARG A 59 -25.16 -23.40 -32.34
C ARG A 59 -24.53 -24.43 -31.40
N GLY A 60 -24.36 -24.12 -30.11
CA GLY A 60 -23.65 -24.98 -29.16
C GLY A 60 -22.15 -25.14 -29.45
N ARG A 61 -21.54 -24.22 -30.21
CA ARG A 61 -20.11 -24.23 -30.57
C ARG A 61 -19.28 -23.47 -29.54
N ILE A 62 -19.34 -23.90 -28.28
CA ILE A 62 -18.73 -23.23 -27.12
C ILE A 62 -17.25 -23.63 -26.99
N GLY A 63 -16.39 -23.02 -27.79
CA GLY A 63 -14.94 -23.18 -27.72
C GLY A 63 -14.22 -22.06 -26.96
N GLU A 64 -12.90 -21.98 -27.10
CA GLU A 64 -12.08 -20.97 -26.38
C GLU A 64 -12.40 -19.53 -26.83
N TYR A 65 -12.69 -19.32 -28.11
CA TYR A 65 -13.03 -17.99 -28.63
C TYR A 65 -14.31 -17.42 -28.01
N VAL A 66 -15.31 -18.26 -27.72
CA VAL A 66 -16.54 -17.82 -27.03
C VAL A 66 -16.22 -17.23 -25.65
N LYS A 67 -15.28 -17.83 -24.92
CA LYS A 67 -14.81 -17.30 -23.62
C LYS A 67 -14.15 -15.94 -23.76
N ILE A 68 -13.36 -15.73 -24.83
CA ILE A 68 -12.73 -14.44 -25.13
C ILE A 68 -13.78 -13.38 -25.43
N LEU A 69 -14.77 -13.70 -26.28
CA LEU A 69 -15.86 -12.80 -26.63
C LEU A 69 -16.72 -12.44 -25.40
N GLU A 70 -16.96 -13.39 -24.51
CA GLU A 70 -17.65 -13.15 -23.23
C GLU A 70 -16.88 -12.17 -22.34
N ILE A 71 -15.55 -12.28 -22.27
CA ILE A 71 -14.71 -11.31 -21.54
C ILE A 71 -14.81 -9.92 -22.16
N GLU A 72 -14.80 -9.80 -23.50
CA GLU A 72 -14.94 -8.52 -24.19
C GLU A 72 -16.31 -7.87 -23.93
N SER A 73 -17.39 -8.65 -23.98
CA SER A 73 -18.74 -8.20 -23.64
C SER A 73 -18.82 -7.75 -22.17
N ASN A 74 -18.28 -8.54 -21.24
CA ASN A 74 -18.22 -8.16 -19.83
C ASN A 74 -17.40 -6.89 -19.58
N LEU A 75 -16.32 -6.68 -20.33
CA LEU A 75 -15.51 -5.46 -20.24
C LEU A 75 -16.27 -4.23 -20.74
N LYS A 76 -17.04 -4.36 -21.82
CA LYS A 76 -17.95 -3.31 -22.31
C LYS A 76 -18.98 -2.94 -21.25
N ASN A 77 -19.65 -3.95 -20.67
CA ASN A 77 -20.62 -3.76 -19.59
C ASN A 77 -20.00 -3.10 -18.34
N PHE A 78 -18.79 -3.49 -17.96
CA PHE A 78 -18.05 -2.83 -16.87
C PHE A 78 -17.73 -1.37 -17.20
N SER A 79 -17.32 -1.09 -18.43
CA SER A 79 -16.96 0.27 -18.86
C SER A 79 -18.17 1.20 -18.89
N GLU A 80 -19.33 0.69 -19.28
CA GLU A 80 -20.62 1.40 -19.21
C GLU A 80 -21.04 1.65 -17.76
N PHE A 81 -20.94 0.64 -16.90
CA PHE A 81 -21.20 0.77 -15.46
C PHE A 81 -20.27 1.79 -14.79
N PHE A 82 -18.98 1.76 -15.12
CA PHE A 82 -17.99 2.72 -14.64
C PHE A 82 -18.34 4.15 -15.10
N ASN A 83 -18.67 4.31 -16.38
CA ASN A 83 -19.08 5.61 -16.92
C ASN A 83 -20.37 6.13 -16.28
N PHE A 84 -21.33 5.26 -15.99
CA PHE A 84 -22.54 5.63 -15.28
C PHE A 84 -22.27 6.19 -13.87
N LEU A 85 -21.37 5.54 -13.10
CA LEU A 85 -21.07 5.98 -11.74
C LEU A 85 -20.18 7.22 -11.68
N ILE A 86 -19.17 7.28 -12.54
CA ILE A 86 -18.10 8.28 -12.49
C ILE A 86 -18.37 9.47 -13.42
N GLY A 87 -19.14 9.29 -14.50
CA GLY A 87 -19.35 10.28 -15.56
C GLY A 87 -18.29 10.27 -16.66
N SER A 88 -17.32 9.35 -16.60
CA SER A 88 -16.29 9.17 -17.62
C SER A 88 -15.92 7.69 -17.78
N ARG A 89 -15.44 7.29 -18.96
CA ARG A 89 -14.92 5.94 -19.19
C ARG A 89 -13.67 5.64 -18.32
N PRO A 90 -13.43 4.36 -17.98
CA PRO A 90 -12.19 3.97 -17.34
C PRO A 90 -10.99 4.31 -18.22
N TRP A 91 -9.84 4.60 -17.60
CA TRP A 91 -8.60 4.82 -18.34
C TRP A 91 -8.11 3.49 -18.94
N ALA A 92 -7.31 3.55 -20.01
CA ALA A 92 -6.78 2.35 -20.68
C ALA A 92 -6.10 1.36 -19.71
N LEU A 93 -5.37 1.86 -18.69
CA LEU A 93 -4.80 1.01 -17.64
C LEU A 93 -5.87 0.34 -16.76
N GLN A 94 -6.92 1.06 -16.41
CA GLN A 94 -8.06 0.51 -15.65
C GLN A 94 -8.84 -0.51 -16.47
N GLU A 95 -8.97 -0.33 -17.80
CA GLU A 95 -9.57 -1.34 -18.70
C GLU A 95 -8.73 -2.62 -18.73
N VAL A 96 -7.40 -2.51 -18.77
CA VAL A 96 -6.50 -3.68 -18.67
C VAL A 96 -6.67 -4.38 -17.33
N TRP A 97 -6.79 -3.63 -16.23
CA TRP A 97 -7.04 -4.20 -14.90
C TRP A 97 -8.40 -4.90 -14.85
N ALA A 98 -9.45 -4.27 -15.40
CA ALA A 98 -10.78 -4.85 -15.49
C ALA A 98 -10.78 -6.17 -16.27
N LYS A 99 -10.13 -6.18 -17.45
CA LYS A 99 -9.97 -7.38 -18.26
C LYS A 99 -9.30 -8.51 -17.49
N ARG A 100 -8.23 -8.23 -16.72
CA ARG A 100 -7.55 -9.25 -15.89
C ARG A 100 -8.45 -9.80 -14.78
N VAL A 101 -9.23 -8.95 -14.11
CA VAL A 101 -10.19 -9.40 -13.09
C VAL A 101 -11.26 -10.29 -13.72
N LEU A 102 -11.83 -9.88 -14.86
CA LEU A 102 -12.86 -10.65 -15.58
C LEU A 102 -12.32 -11.99 -16.13
N MET A 103 -11.02 -12.07 -16.40
CA MET A 103 -10.32 -13.31 -16.77
C MET A 103 -10.01 -14.22 -15.56
N GLY A 104 -10.36 -13.82 -14.34
CA GLY A 104 -10.03 -14.59 -13.13
C GLY A 104 -8.53 -14.57 -12.79
N ARG A 105 -7.76 -13.56 -13.23
CA ARG A 105 -6.31 -13.49 -13.04
C ARG A 105 -5.96 -12.54 -11.91
N SER A 106 -5.28 -13.03 -10.87
CA SER A 106 -4.72 -12.21 -9.80
C SER A 106 -3.49 -11.43 -10.27
N PHE A 107 -3.26 -10.23 -9.72
CA PHE A 107 -2.15 -9.36 -10.14
C PHE A 107 -1.81 -8.23 -9.16
N SER A 108 -0.63 -7.65 -9.36
CA SER A 108 -0.24 -6.37 -8.76
C SER A 108 -0.48 -5.20 -9.71
N ILE A 109 -1.11 -4.13 -9.22
CA ILE A 109 -1.25 -2.86 -9.92
C ILE A 109 0.04 -2.06 -9.78
N VAL A 110 0.73 -1.98 -10.91
CA VAL A 110 1.88 -1.12 -11.12
C VAL A 110 1.44 0.14 -11.85
N ALA A 111 1.30 1.24 -11.12
CA ALA A 111 0.86 2.52 -11.65
C ALA A 111 1.23 3.66 -10.68
N PRO A 112 1.40 4.91 -11.14
CA PRO A 112 1.52 6.04 -10.23
C PRO A 112 0.26 6.25 -9.38
N THR A 113 0.40 7.04 -8.32
CA THR A 113 -0.76 7.52 -7.55
C THR A 113 -1.57 8.51 -8.39
N GLY A 114 -2.90 8.52 -8.24
CA GLY A 114 -3.79 9.39 -9.02
C GLY A 114 -4.46 8.72 -10.23
N ILE A 115 -4.04 7.53 -10.68
CA ILE A 115 -4.79 6.75 -11.70
C ILE A 115 -6.09 6.14 -11.13
N GLY A 116 -6.45 6.44 -9.87
CA GLY A 116 -7.68 5.93 -9.27
C GLY A 116 -7.66 4.43 -8.99
N LYS A 117 -6.58 3.90 -8.41
CA LYS A 117 -6.47 2.46 -8.05
C LYS A 117 -7.55 2.04 -7.06
N THR A 118 -7.70 2.81 -5.98
CA THR A 118 -8.71 2.57 -4.94
C THR A 118 -10.12 2.70 -5.52
N LEU A 119 -10.33 3.70 -6.39
CA LEU A 119 -11.60 3.89 -7.10
C LEU A 119 -11.91 2.69 -8.00
N PHE A 120 -10.95 2.23 -8.79
CA PHE A 120 -11.09 1.03 -9.62
C PHE A 120 -11.47 -0.18 -8.77
N GLY A 121 -10.77 -0.43 -7.66
CA GLY A 121 -11.07 -1.54 -6.75
C GLY A 121 -12.50 -1.47 -6.20
N LEU A 122 -12.96 -0.27 -5.84
CA LEU A 122 -14.32 -0.03 -5.36
C LEU A 122 -15.38 -0.26 -6.43
N ILE A 123 -15.21 0.31 -7.62
CA ILE A 123 -16.18 0.18 -8.73
C ILE A 123 -16.23 -1.26 -9.24
N MET A 124 -15.08 -1.94 -9.32
CA MET A 124 -15.01 -3.36 -9.67
C MET A 124 -15.74 -4.22 -8.63
N ALA A 125 -15.55 -3.96 -7.32
CA ALA A 125 -16.26 -4.67 -6.27
C ALA A 125 -17.78 -4.46 -6.36
N LEU A 126 -18.25 -3.24 -6.63
CA LEU A 126 -19.68 -2.94 -6.85
C LEU A 126 -20.24 -3.69 -8.07
N TYR A 127 -19.51 -3.67 -9.19
CA TYR A 127 -19.89 -4.38 -10.42
C TYR A 127 -20.01 -5.89 -10.20
N LEU A 128 -19.02 -6.50 -9.55
CA LEU A 128 -19.01 -7.94 -9.24
C LEU A 128 -20.09 -8.30 -8.21
N ALA A 129 -20.31 -7.47 -7.19
CA ALA A 129 -21.36 -7.67 -6.21
C ALA A 129 -22.76 -7.62 -6.82
N GLY A 130 -22.98 -6.76 -7.83
CA GLY A 130 -24.22 -6.76 -8.63
C GLY A 130 -24.47 -8.07 -9.38
N LYS A 131 -23.43 -8.89 -9.59
CA LYS A 131 -23.50 -10.25 -10.15
C LYS A 131 -23.48 -11.35 -9.07
N GLY A 132 -23.74 -11.00 -7.81
CA GLY A 132 -23.77 -11.95 -6.69
C GLY A 132 -22.40 -12.40 -6.17
N ARG A 133 -21.30 -11.74 -6.55
CA ARG A 133 -19.94 -12.06 -6.07
C ARG A 133 -19.66 -11.40 -4.73
N LYS A 134 -18.93 -12.08 -3.84
CA LYS A 134 -18.51 -11.53 -2.54
C LYS A 134 -17.14 -10.86 -2.64
N CYS A 135 -17.05 -9.60 -2.23
CA CYS A 135 -15.83 -8.79 -2.39
C CYS A 135 -15.26 -8.30 -1.06
N TYR A 136 -13.93 -8.17 -0.98
CA TYR A 136 -13.22 -7.62 0.17
C TYR A 136 -12.25 -6.52 -0.26
N ILE A 137 -12.34 -5.35 0.34
CA ILE A 137 -11.42 -4.23 0.15
C ILE A 137 -10.66 -4.00 1.45
N ILE A 138 -9.32 -4.03 1.36
CA ILE A 138 -8.41 -3.82 2.47
C ILE A 138 -7.62 -2.54 2.21
N VAL A 139 -7.74 -1.57 3.12
CA VAL A 139 -7.08 -0.26 3.03
C VAL A 139 -6.15 -0.03 4.22
N PRO A 140 -5.13 0.85 4.12
CA PRO A 140 -4.17 1.05 5.20
C PRO A 140 -4.71 1.76 6.44
N THR A 141 -5.79 2.56 6.32
CA THR A 141 -6.24 3.43 7.42
C THR A 141 -7.76 3.45 7.58
N SER A 142 -8.21 3.59 8.83
CA SER A 142 -9.63 3.78 9.17
C SER A 142 -10.24 5.00 8.49
N LEU A 143 -9.43 6.02 8.24
CA LEU A 143 -9.82 7.23 7.52
C LEU A 143 -10.23 6.91 6.09
N LEU A 144 -9.45 6.06 5.41
CA LEU A 144 -9.78 5.62 4.06
C LEU A 144 -10.97 4.65 4.04
N VAL A 145 -11.16 3.80 5.06
CA VAL A 145 -12.40 3.00 5.18
C VAL A 145 -13.62 3.90 5.19
N LYS A 146 -13.63 4.93 6.07
CA LYS A 146 -14.75 5.86 6.17
C LYS A 146 -14.98 6.60 4.84
N HIS A 147 -13.92 7.12 4.23
CA HIS A 147 -13.99 7.78 2.93
C HIS A 147 -14.61 6.90 1.83
N LEU A 148 -14.24 5.61 1.78
CA LEU A 148 -14.83 4.69 0.82
C LEU A 148 -16.30 4.39 1.11
N LEU A 149 -16.68 4.25 2.38
CA LEU A 149 -18.08 4.06 2.77
C LEU A 149 -18.95 5.27 2.37
N ASP A 150 -18.43 6.48 2.54
CA ASP A 150 -19.12 7.71 2.14
C ASP A 150 -19.34 7.74 0.63
N LYS A 151 -18.29 7.52 -0.17
CA LYS A 151 -18.39 7.43 -1.64
C LYS A 151 -19.30 6.32 -2.13
N VAL A 152 -19.30 5.18 -1.45
CA VAL A 152 -20.19 4.06 -1.79
C VAL A 152 -21.64 4.44 -1.59
N SER A 153 -21.98 5.24 -0.58
CA SER A 153 -23.35 5.69 -0.36
C SER A 153 -23.89 6.40 -1.59
N ASP A 154 -23.12 7.35 -2.14
CA ASP A 154 -23.48 8.08 -3.36
C ASP A 154 -23.65 7.16 -4.58
N PHE A 155 -22.77 6.16 -4.72
CA PHE A 155 -22.87 5.19 -5.81
C PHE A 155 -24.06 4.25 -5.67
N LEU A 156 -24.38 3.82 -4.45
CA LEU A 156 -25.52 2.96 -4.18
C LEU A 156 -26.86 3.66 -4.44
N GLU A 157 -26.94 4.97 -4.21
CA GLU A 157 -28.10 5.78 -4.61
C GLU A 157 -28.25 5.79 -6.14
N LYS A 158 -27.17 6.08 -6.89
CA LYS A 158 -27.18 6.01 -8.36
C LYS A 158 -27.63 4.64 -8.88
N ILE A 159 -27.09 3.55 -8.33
CA ILE A 159 -27.42 2.17 -8.75
C ILE A 159 -28.89 1.85 -8.53
N SER A 160 -29.52 2.39 -7.48
CA SER A 160 -30.92 2.10 -7.15
C SER A 160 -31.90 2.49 -8.26
N HIS A 161 -31.53 3.42 -9.14
CA HIS A 161 -32.34 3.86 -10.27
C HIS A 161 -32.35 2.89 -11.48
N ILE A 162 -31.49 1.87 -11.50
CA ILE A 162 -31.32 0.95 -12.64
C ILE A 162 -31.96 -0.44 -12.39
N GLY A 163 -32.55 -0.68 -11.21
CA GLY A 163 -33.28 -1.93 -10.93
C GLY A 163 -32.40 -3.16 -10.72
N THR A 164 -31.11 -2.98 -10.42
CA THR A 164 -30.21 -4.08 -10.01
C THR A 164 -30.29 -4.33 -8.50
N PRO A 165 -30.04 -5.56 -8.02
CA PRO A 165 -30.00 -5.84 -6.58
C PRO A 165 -28.94 -4.97 -5.92
N LYS A 166 -29.36 -4.18 -4.93
CA LYS A 166 -28.47 -3.25 -4.20
C LYS A 166 -27.43 -4.06 -3.41
N PRO A 167 -26.12 -3.94 -3.73
CA PRO A 167 -25.09 -4.60 -2.94
C PRO A 167 -25.11 -4.13 -1.49
N ILE A 168 -24.97 -5.06 -0.55
CA ILE A 168 -24.83 -4.72 0.87
C ILE A 168 -23.35 -4.46 1.14
N VAL A 169 -23.00 -3.20 1.44
CA VAL A 169 -21.63 -2.80 1.74
C VAL A 169 -21.48 -2.54 3.24
N LEU A 170 -20.58 -3.28 3.88
CA LEU A 170 -20.21 -3.07 5.28
C LEU A 170 -18.76 -2.64 5.38
N GLY A 171 -18.45 -1.79 6.34
CA GLY A 171 -17.06 -1.50 6.67
C GLY A 171 -16.86 -1.19 8.13
N TYR A 172 -15.66 -1.46 8.62
CA TYR A 172 -15.30 -1.24 10.02
C TYR A 172 -14.12 -0.29 10.12
N TYR A 173 -14.32 0.80 10.84
CA TYR A 173 -13.30 1.81 11.11
C TYR A 173 -13.22 2.12 12.61
N SER A 174 -12.03 2.52 13.05
CA SER A 174 -11.83 2.97 14.45
C SER A 174 -12.64 4.24 14.72
N ALA A 175 -13.20 4.37 15.92
CA ALA A 175 -14.08 5.48 16.35
C ALA A 175 -15.52 5.45 15.80
N MET A 176 -15.95 4.31 15.25
CA MET A 176 -17.37 4.05 15.02
C MET A 176 -18.15 4.05 16.37
N PRO A 177 -19.37 4.62 16.44
CA PRO A 177 -20.23 4.55 17.63
C PRO A 177 -20.40 3.12 18.14
N LYS A 178 -20.39 2.91 19.47
CA LYS A 178 -20.39 1.55 20.08
C LYS A 178 -21.53 0.65 19.57
N ARG A 179 -22.74 1.21 19.44
CA ARG A 179 -23.93 0.48 18.95
C ARG A 179 -23.74 0.05 17.49
N GLU A 180 -23.34 0.98 16.64
CA GLU A 180 -23.07 0.73 15.21
C GLU A 180 -21.92 -0.27 15.02
N ALA A 181 -20.86 -0.17 15.83
CA ALA A 181 -19.74 -1.10 15.79
C ALA A 181 -20.15 -2.53 16.16
N LYS A 182 -20.97 -2.69 17.21
CA LYS A 182 -21.47 -4.01 17.63
C LYS A 182 -22.36 -4.62 16.54
N GLU A 183 -23.26 -3.83 15.97
CA GLU A 183 -24.15 -4.27 14.89
C GLU A 183 -23.37 -4.63 13.62
N THR A 184 -22.42 -3.79 13.21
CA THR A 184 -21.56 -4.04 12.04
C THR A 184 -20.78 -5.34 12.22
N LEU A 185 -20.17 -5.57 13.39
CA LEU A 185 -19.44 -6.80 13.66
C LEU A 185 -20.33 -8.04 13.66
N ARG A 186 -21.56 -7.93 14.17
CA ARG A 186 -22.56 -9.00 14.11
C ARG A 186 -22.92 -9.34 12.67
N ARG A 187 -23.29 -8.35 11.85
CA ARG A 187 -23.63 -8.56 10.43
C ARG A 187 -22.47 -9.13 9.63
N ILE A 188 -21.23 -8.74 9.95
CA ILE A 188 -20.02 -9.36 9.36
C ILE A 188 -19.92 -10.85 9.73
N ALA A 189 -20.13 -11.21 11.01
CA ALA A 189 -20.09 -12.59 11.47
C ALA A 189 -21.21 -13.44 10.85
N ASP A 190 -22.42 -12.85 10.73
CA ASP A 190 -23.60 -13.44 10.09
C ASP A 190 -23.47 -13.48 8.56
N GLN A 191 -22.37 -12.97 8.01
CA GLN A 191 -22.07 -12.93 6.57
C GLN A 191 -23.06 -12.12 5.72
N ASP A 192 -23.82 -11.22 6.35
CA ASP A 192 -24.81 -10.33 5.73
C ASP A 192 -24.15 -9.13 5.02
N PHE A 193 -23.37 -9.42 3.98
CA PHE A 193 -22.76 -8.41 3.12
C PHE A 193 -22.35 -8.99 1.75
N SER A 194 -22.38 -8.14 0.74
CA SER A 194 -21.79 -8.40 -0.58
C SER A 194 -20.35 -7.87 -0.65
N ILE A 195 -20.07 -6.73 0.00
CA ILE A 195 -18.75 -6.09 0.01
C ILE A 195 -18.36 -5.76 1.45
N LEU A 196 -17.14 -6.16 1.84
CA LEU A 196 -16.53 -5.79 3.10
C LEU A 196 -15.40 -4.78 2.86
N ILE A 197 -15.32 -3.70 3.64
CA ILE A 197 -14.25 -2.69 3.57
C ILE A 197 -13.61 -2.53 4.95
N THR A 198 -12.35 -2.91 5.12
CA THR A 198 -11.68 -2.81 6.43
C THR A 198 -10.21 -2.43 6.31
N THR A 199 -9.54 -2.32 7.46
CA THR A 199 -8.10 -2.08 7.52
C THR A 199 -7.29 -3.38 7.53
N ASP A 200 -6.00 -3.32 7.16
CA ASP A 200 -5.08 -4.46 7.35
C ASP A 200 -5.03 -4.94 8.82
N ARG A 201 -5.19 -4.01 9.77
CA ARG A 201 -5.26 -4.32 11.20
C ARG A 201 -6.55 -5.05 11.59
N PHE A 202 -7.67 -4.79 10.94
CA PHE A 202 -8.90 -5.55 11.15
C PHE A 202 -8.72 -7.00 10.72
N LEU A 203 -8.18 -7.23 9.52
CA LEU A 203 -7.82 -8.57 9.05
C LEU A 203 -6.91 -9.28 10.06
N TYR A 204 -5.95 -8.56 10.63
CA TYR A 204 -5.06 -9.12 11.64
C TYR A 204 -5.78 -9.48 12.96
N ASN A 205 -6.54 -8.55 13.54
CA ASN A 205 -7.10 -8.70 14.88
C ASN A 205 -8.43 -9.47 14.95
N ARG A 206 -9.20 -9.49 13.85
CA ARG A 206 -10.57 -10.02 13.82
C ARG A 206 -10.75 -11.02 12.69
N PHE A 207 -9.72 -11.81 12.42
CA PHE A 207 -9.78 -12.83 11.37
C PHE A 207 -10.88 -13.87 11.63
N ASP A 208 -11.09 -14.25 12.90
CA ASP A 208 -12.01 -15.33 13.25
C ASP A 208 -13.45 -15.14 12.80
N ILE A 209 -13.93 -13.89 12.73
CA ILE A 209 -15.30 -13.58 12.27
C ILE A 209 -15.45 -13.63 10.74
N ILE A 210 -14.35 -13.65 9.99
CA ILE A 210 -14.37 -13.71 8.52
C ILE A 210 -13.66 -14.94 7.95
N LYS A 211 -13.01 -15.78 8.76
CA LYS A 211 -12.19 -16.91 8.31
C LYS A 211 -12.92 -17.93 7.42
N ASN A 212 -14.23 -18.06 7.62
CA ASN A 212 -15.09 -18.98 6.87
C ASN A 212 -15.67 -18.35 5.59
N VAL A 213 -15.45 -17.05 5.38
CA VAL A 213 -15.92 -16.34 4.19
C VAL A 213 -14.97 -16.64 3.03
N LYS A 214 -15.54 -17.02 1.88
CA LYS A 214 -14.79 -17.16 0.63
C LYS A 214 -15.10 -15.96 -0.26
N PHE A 215 -14.07 -15.17 -0.56
CA PHE A 215 -14.21 -13.97 -1.38
C PHE A 215 -13.85 -14.26 -2.84
N ASP A 216 -14.67 -13.78 -3.76
CA ASP A 216 -14.44 -13.85 -5.19
C ASP A 216 -13.45 -12.78 -5.67
N PHE A 217 -13.41 -11.65 -4.98
CA PHE A 217 -12.52 -10.55 -5.30
C PHE A 217 -11.97 -9.93 -4.01
N ILE A 218 -10.64 -9.89 -3.89
CA ILE A 218 -9.97 -9.17 -2.82
C ILE A 218 -9.10 -8.08 -3.43
N PHE A 219 -9.32 -6.84 -3.00
CA PHE A 219 -8.51 -5.69 -3.37
C PHE A 219 -7.73 -5.18 -2.15
N VAL A 220 -6.41 -5.13 -2.26
CA VAL A 220 -5.51 -4.56 -1.24
C VAL A 220 -4.94 -3.25 -1.77
N ASP A 221 -5.27 -2.13 -1.13
CA ASP A 221 -4.90 -0.78 -1.62
C ASP A 221 -3.43 -0.39 -1.37
N ASP A 222 -2.84 -0.86 -0.28
CA ASP A 222 -1.45 -0.57 0.10
C ASP A 222 -0.74 -1.88 0.50
N VAL A 223 0.04 -2.43 -0.43
CA VAL A 223 0.85 -3.63 -0.19
C VAL A 223 1.88 -3.42 0.92
N ASP A 224 2.49 -2.22 1.05
CA ASP A 224 3.49 -1.97 2.09
C ASP A 224 2.87 -2.06 3.49
N SER A 225 1.68 -1.50 3.68
CA SER A 225 0.98 -1.65 4.96
C SER A 225 0.59 -3.10 5.21
N PHE A 226 0.07 -3.78 4.18
CA PHE A 226 -0.39 -5.15 4.26
C PHE A 226 0.73 -6.15 4.62
N LEU A 227 1.90 -6.02 3.98
CA LEU A 227 3.04 -6.92 4.17
C LEU A 227 3.82 -6.72 5.48
N LYS A 228 3.53 -5.67 6.26
CA LYS A 228 4.13 -5.49 7.61
C LYS A 228 3.82 -6.65 8.55
N SER A 229 2.67 -7.31 8.35
CA SER A 229 2.31 -8.51 9.10
C SER A 229 2.34 -9.71 8.15
N PRO A 230 3.37 -10.56 8.22
CA PRO A 230 3.46 -11.75 7.38
C PRO A 230 2.20 -12.61 7.46
N LYS A 231 1.57 -12.70 8.65
CA LYS A 231 0.33 -13.46 8.93
C LYS A 231 -0.86 -13.03 8.10
N ASN A 232 -0.86 -11.80 7.56
CA ASN A 232 -1.93 -11.36 6.67
C ASN A 232 -1.95 -12.16 5.35
N ILE A 233 -0.78 -12.64 4.89
CA ILE A 233 -0.69 -13.46 3.68
C ILE A 233 -1.45 -14.77 3.87
N ASP A 234 -1.20 -15.49 4.96
CA ASP A 234 -1.87 -16.76 5.29
C ASP A 234 -3.39 -16.58 5.36
N LYS A 235 -3.82 -15.47 5.96
CA LYS A 235 -5.24 -15.14 6.06
C LYS A 235 -5.87 -14.93 4.69
N ILE A 236 -5.20 -14.21 3.79
CA ILE A 236 -5.67 -14.05 2.41
C ILE A 236 -5.75 -15.39 1.69
N VAL A 237 -4.77 -16.27 1.85
CA VAL A 237 -4.79 -17.62 1.27
C VAL A 237 -6.07 -18.36 1.66
N LEU A 238 -6.44 -18.35 2.95
CA LEU A 238 -7.66 -18.95 3.46
C LEU A 238 -8.95 -18.28 2.92
N LEU A 239 -8.97 -16.95 2.86
CA LEU A 239 -10.10 -16.17 2.34
C LEU A 239 -10.31 -16.35 0.83
N MET A 240 -9.23 -16.63 0.09
CA MET A 240 -9.25 -17.01 -1.32
C MET A 240 -9.63 -18.49 -1.51
N GLY A 241 -9.78 -19.25 -0.43
CA GLY A 241 -10.29 -20.62 -0.48
C GLY A 241 -9.25 -21.72 -0.64
N PHE A 242 -7.97 -21.40 -0.45
CA PHE A 242 -6.93 -22.40 -0.25
C PHE A 242 -6.98 -22.93 1.19
N SER A 243 -6.39 -24.11 1.41
CA SER A 243 -6.30 -24.71 2.74
C SER A 243 -4.98 -24.34 3.44
N PRO A 244 -4.87 -24.52 4.77
CA PRO A 244 -3.59 -24.40 5.48
C PRO A 244 -2.51 -25.34 4.90
N GLU A 245 -2.89 -26.54 4.45
CA GLU A 245 -1.96 -27.51 3.85
C GLU A 245 -1.40 -27.02 2.52
N ASP A 246 -2.19 -26.30 1.71
CA ASP A 246 -1.70 -25.68 0.47
C ASP A 246 -0.60 -24.64 0.77
N LEU A 247 -0.75 -23.91 1.86
CA LEU A 247 0.23 -22.91 2.30
C LEU A 247 1.51 -23.57 2.80
N GLU A 248 1.41 -24.62 3.61
CA GLU A 248 2.57 -25.36 4.12
C GLU A 248 3.41 -25.95 2.98
N LYS A 249 2.76 -26.61 2.01
CA LYS A 249 3.42 -27.13 0.80
C LYS A 249 4.22 -26.07 0.05
N VAL A 250 3.67 -24.87 -0.10
CA VAL A 250 4.34 -23.74 -0.77
C VAL A 250 5.54 -23.22 0.02
N LEU A 251 5.46 -23.23 1.36
CA LEU A 251 6.53 -22.74 2.23
C LEU A 251 7.67 -23.75 2.37
N GLU A 252 7.36 -25.05 2.32
CA GLU A 252 8.32 -26.16 2.37
C GLU A 252 8.99 -26.43 1.03
N ALA A 253 8.34 -26.09 -0.08
CA ALA A 253 8.92 -26.26 -1.41
C ALA A 253 10.28 -25.54 -1.56
N GLU A 254 11.28 -26.32 -1.99
CA GLU A 254 12.60 -25.80 -2.36
C GLU A 254 12.51 -24.74 -3.46
N GLU A 255 13.49 -23.85 -3.52
CA GLU A 255 13.55 -22.81 -4.54
C GLU A 255 13.77 -23.41 -5.93
N GLN A 256 12.67 -23.74 -6.59
CA GLN A 256 12.72 -24.02 -8.02
C GLN A 256 12.99 -22.72 -8.80
N PRO A 257 13.74 -22.80 -9.92
CA PRO A 257 13.98 -21.66 -10.78
C PRO A 257 12.65 -21.06 -11.28
N PRO A 258 12.59 -19.74 -11.52
CA PRO A 258 11.36 -19.03 -11.90
C PRO A 258 10.68 -19.55 -13.17
N SER A 259 11.35 -20.39 -13.95
CA SER A 259 10.87 -21.02 -15.19
C SER A 259 10.16 -22.36 -15.00
N ALA A 260 10.18 -22.97 -13.81
CA ALA A 260 9.55 -24.28 -13.60
C ALA A 260 8.03 -24.14 -13.38
N PRO A 261 7.18 -24.81 -14.20
CA PRO A 261 5.73 -24.84 -13.96
C PRO A 261 5.44 -25.68 -12.71
N PHE A 262 5.14 -25.01 -11.60
CA PHE A 262 4.83 -25.68 -10.34
C PHE A 262 3.40 -26.21 -10.37
N ASN A 263 3.24 -27.54 -10.31
CA ASN A 263 1.96 -28.27 -10.37
C ASN A 263 1.24 -28.25 -9.00
N MET A 264 0.97 -27.06 -8.44
CA MET A 264 0.02 -26.94 -7.33
C MET A 264 -1.41 -26.93 -7.88
N PRO A 265 -2.42 -27.31 -7.07
CA PRO A 265 -3.83 -27.27 -7.49
C PRO A 265 -4.13 -25.86 -8.01
N LYS A 266 -4.30 -25.74 -9.34
CA LYS A 266 -4.84 -24.53 -9.93
C LYS A 266 -6.15 -24.28 -9.24
N GLN A 267 -6.31 -23.07 -8.71
CA GLN A 267 -7.55 -22.65 -8.09
C GLN A 267 -8.67 -22.95 -9.11
N THR A 268 -9.54 -23.90 -8.77
CA THR A 268 -10.67 -24.31 -9.63
C THR A 268 -11.74 -23.22 -9.73
N ASN A 269 -11.57 -22.14 -8.97
CA ASN A 269 -12.51 -21.04 -8.82
C ASN A 269 -11.87 -19.72 -9.28
N ASN A 270 -12.63 -18.94 -10.06
CA ASN A 270 -12.28 -17.62 -10.63
C ASN A 270 -12.10 -16.51 -9.57
N ARG A 271 -11.45 -16.79 -8.44
CA ARG A 271 -11.23 -15.80 -7.37
C ARG A 271 -10.00 -14.97 -7.67
N VAL A 272 -10.09 -13.66 -7.45
CA VAL A 272 -9.07 -12.71 -7.87
C VAL A 272 -8.54 -11.90 -6.70
N LEU A 273 -7.23 -11.93 -6.52
CA LEU A 273 -6.50 -11.02 -5.63
C LEU A 273 -5.85 -9.92 -6.48
N VAL A 274 -6.23 -8.68 -6.22
CA VAL A 274 -5.59 -7.49 -6.77
C VAL A 274 -4.89 -6.74 -5.64
N VAL A 275 -3.62 -6.44 -5.83
CA VAL A 275 -2.85 -5.69 -4.84
C VAL A 275 -2.26 -4.43 -5.45
N SER A 276 -2.32 -3.31 -4.73
CA SER A 276 -1.87 -2.00 -5.19
C SER A 276 -0.57 -1.59 -4.49
N GLY A 277 0.43 -1.24 -5.29
CA GLY A 277 1.73 -0.81 -4.80
C GLY A 277 2.81 -1.88 -4.97
N ALA A 278 4.03 -1.48 -4.64
CA ALA A 278 5.23 -2.24 -4.90
C ALA A 278 6.14 -2.15 -3.68
N THR A 279 6.67 -3.29 -3.24
CA THR A 279 7.59 -3.30 -2.10
C THR A 279 8.83 -4.07 -2.50
N LEU A 280 10.01 -3.43 -2.37
CA LEU A 280 11.29 -4.13 -2.35
C LEU A 280 11.54 -4.81 -1.00
N ARG A 281 10.88 -4.34 0.08
CA ARG A 281 11.03 -4.89 1.43
C ARG A 281 10.38 -6.26 1.61
N GLY A 282 9.27 -6.54 0.90
CA GLY A 282 8.61 -7.85 0.92
C GLY A 282 9.50 -9.00 0.40
N LYS A 283 10.46 -8.70 -0.48
CA LYS A 283 11.42 -9.66 -1.08
C LYS A 283 12.22 -10.46 -0.07
N ARG A 284 12.28 -10.01 1.19
CA ARG A 284 13.04 -10.68 2.26
C ARG A 284 12.28 -11.78 2.99
N THR A 285 11.02 -12.05 2.64
CA THR A 285 10.21 -13.08 3.31
C THR A 285 9.94 -14.27 2.41
N LYS A 286 10.07 -15.51 2.95
CA LYS A 286 9.66 -16.74 2.27
C LYS A 286 8.20 -16.69 1.77
N ARG A 287 7.37 -15.84 2.37
CA ARG A 287 5.94 -15.68 2.05
C ARG A 287 5.66 -14.95 0.73
N ILE A 288 6.65 -14.35 0.08
CA ILE A 288 6.47 -13.89 -1.31
C ILE A 288 6.26 -15.06 -2.28
N LYS A 289 6.82 -16.24 -1.97
CA LYS A 289 6.58 -17.46 -2.76
C LYS A 289 5.09 -17.78 -2.89
N VAL A 290 4.30 -17.45 -1.86
CA VAL A 290 2.84 -17.63 -1.85
C VAL A 290 2.17 -16.87 -3.00
N PHE A 291 2.55 -15.61 -3.23
CA PHE A 291 1.98 -14.85 -4.34
C PHE A 291 2.28 -15.47 -5.69
N ARG A 292 3.53 -15.88 -5.89
CA ARG A 292 3.98 -16.46 -7.15
C ARG A 292 3.34 -17.82 -7.40
N GLN A 293 3.34 -18.70 -6.40
CA GLN A 293 2.91 -20.09 -6.55
C GLN A 293 1.39 -20.28 -6.45
N LEU A 294 0.69 -19.56 -5.57
CA LEU A 294 -0.77 -19.70 -5.44
C LEU A 294 -1.55 -18.73 -6.31
N PHE A 295 -1.06 -17.51 -6.51
CA PHE A 295 -1.81 -16.47 -7.23
C PHE A 295 -1.23 -16.13 -8.62
N GLY A 296 -0.06 -16.68 -8.99
CA GLY A 296 0.52 -16.51 -10.32
C GLY A 296 1.10 -15.11 -10.60
N PHE A 297 1.44 -14.34 -9.57
CA PHE A 297 2.09 -13.03 -9.73
C PHE A 297 3.06 -12.72 -8.58
N GLU A 298 3.97 -11.76 -8.77
CA GLU A 298 4.85 -11.29 -7.71
C GLU A 298 4.66 -9.78 -7.46
N PRO A 299 4.41 -9.35 -6.21
CA PRO A 299 4.40 -7.94 -5.87
C PRO A 299 5.85 -7.42 -5.76
N GLY A 300 6.21 -6.37 -6.49
CA GLY A 300 7.58 -5.82 -6.32
C GLY A 300 8.15 -4.93 -7.42
N PHE A 301 7.41 -4.67 -8.50
CA PHE A 301 7.88 -3.75 -9.53
C PHE A 301 7.26 -2.37 -9.31
N SER A 302 8.06 -1.40 -8.86
CA SER A 302 7.69 0.03 -8.89
C SER A 302 8.54 0.73 -9.95
N PRO A 303 7.93 1.31 -10.98
CA PRO A 303 8.54 2.40 -11.72
C PRO A 303 8.84 3.55 -10.78
N GLU A 304 9.88 4.33 -11.08
CA GLU A 304 10.02 5.67 -10.54
C GLU A 304 8.91 6.54 -11.10
N PHE A 305 8.13 7.18 -10.22
CA PHE A 305 7.03 8.04 -10.63
C PHE A 305 7.41 9.51 -10.46
N VAL A 306 7.02 10.30 -11.45
CA VAL A 306 7.28 11.74 -11.49
C VAL A 306 6.30 12.45 -10.55
N ARG A 307 6.80 13.43 -9.79
CA ARG A 307 5.99 14.39 -9.03
C ARG A 307 6.24 15.78 -9.58
N ASN A 308 5.18 16.58 -9.72
CA ASN A 308 5.29 17.98 -10.11
C ASN A 308 5.11 18.86 -8.87
N VAL A 309 6.14 18.93 -8.03
CA VAL A 309 6.11 19.66 -6.75
C VAL A 309 7.26 20.66 -6.70
N SER A 310 6.95 21.91 -6.39
CA SER A 310 7.97 22.94 -6.14
C SER A 310 8.46 22.84 -4.70
N ASN A 311 9.65 22.31 -4.48
CA ASN A 311 10.22 22.16 -3.14
C ASN A 311 10.89 23.47 -2.71
N LEU A 312 10.33 24.14 -1.71
CA LEU A 312 10.84 25.39 -1.15
C LEU A 312 11.22 25.17 0.31
N PHE A 313 12.31 25.78 0.75
CA PHE A 313 12.71 25.77 2.16
C PHE A 313 12.99 27.19 2.65
N ILE A 314 12.70 27.43 3.91
CA ILE A 314 12.98 28.70 4.59
C ILE A 314 13.91 28.36 5.75
N ARG A 315 15.10 28.94 5.76
CA ARG A 315 16.00 28.89 6.91
C ARG A 315 15.44 29.83 7.98
N SER A 316 14.50 29.34 8.78
CA SER A 316 13.92 30.11 9.89
C SER A 316 14.83 29.97 11.10
N VAL A 317 15.28 31.10 11.65
CA VAL A 317 16.21 31.08 12.79
C VAL A 317 15.45 30.88 14.11
N ASP A 318 14.21 31.40 14.28
CA ASP A 318 13.55 31.30 15.60
C ASP A 318 12.03 31.02 15.64
N ASP A 319 11.23 31.34 14.60
CA ASP A 319 9.77 31.18 14.70
C ASP A 319 9.10 30.38 13.57
N ILE A 320 9.07 29.06 13.75
CA ILE A 320 8.38 28.14 12.84
C ILE A 320 6.86 28.33 12.90
N LYS A 321 6.29 28.70 14.06
CA LYS A 321 4.83 28.76 14.25
C LYS A 321 4.25 29.95 13.49
N ASN A 322 4.77 31.14 13.74
CA ASN A 322 4.32 32.35 13.05
C ASN A 322 4.56 32.24 11.54
N ARG A 323 5.69 31.67 11.13
CA ARG A 323 5.95 31.46 9.70
C ARG A 323 4.96 30.49 9.05
N THR A 324 4.54 29.45 9.77
CA THR A 324 3.50 28.52 9.30
C THR A 324 2.17 29.25 9.11
N VAL A 325 1.78 30.10 10.07
CA VAL A 325 0.56 30.92 9.99
C VAL A 325 0.60 31.86 8.77
N GLU A 326 1.70 32.58 8.56
CA GLU A 326 1.87 33.48 7.42
C GLU A 326 1.74 32.77 6.07
N LEU A 327 2.33 31.59 5.93
CA LEU A 327 2.24 30.78 4.71
C LEU A 327 0.78 30.38 4.44
N VAL A 328 0.05 29.95 5.48
CA VAL A 328 -1.36 29.55 5.31
C VAL A 328 -2.24 30.76 4.98
N LYS A 329 -2.01 31.92 5.62
CA LYS A 329 -2.70 33.17 5.27
C LYS A 329 -2.46 33.58 3.81
N ARG A 330 -1.23 33.47 3.33
CA ARG A 330 -0.85 33.86 1.96
C ARG A 330 -1.42 32.93 0.89
N HIS A 331 -1.40 31.61 1.13
CA HIS A 331 -1.76 30.61 0.10
C HIS A 331 -3.22 30.13 0.17
N GLY A 332 -3.92 30.41 1.28
CA GLY A 332 -5.34 30.12 1.46
C GLY A 332 -5.62 28.69 1.96
N PRO A 333 -6.88 28.22 1.90
CA PRO A 333 -7.26 26.89 2.39
C PRO A 333 -6.74 25.75 1.50
N GLY A 334 -6.93 24.51 1.96
CA GLY A 334 -6.50 23.31 1.25
C GLY A 334 -5.09 22.84 1.63
N CYS A 335 -4.67 23.13 2.86
CA CYS A 335 -3.31 22.88 3.34
C CYS A 335 -3.22 21.59 4.19
N LEU A 336 -2.20 20.77 3.93
CA LEU A 336 -1.77 19.76 4.90
C LEU A 336 -0.51 20.24 5.61
N ILE A 337 -0.55 20.26 6.94
CA ILE A 337 0.56 20.71 7.77
C ILE A 337 1.14 19.51 8.52
N PHE A 338 2.44 19.29 8.36
CA PHE A 338 3.13 18.18 9.00
C PHE A 338 4.20 18.68 9.97
N VAL A 339 4.17 18.15 11.19
CA VAL A 339 5.21 18.40 12.20
C VAL A 339 6.19 17.22 12.31
N PRO A 340 7.45 17.44 12.71
CA PRO A 340 8.42 16.36 12.90
C PRO A 340 7.93 15.28 13.88
N GLN A 341 8.29 14.01 13.66
CA GLN A 341 7.87 12.90 14.53
C GLN A 341 8.27 13.11 15.99
N VAL A 342 9.43 13.71 16.19
CA VAL A 342 10.04 13.99 17.49
C VAL A 342 9.27 15.02 18.31
N LYS A 343 8.63 15.98 17.64
CA LYS A 343 7.77 16.99 18.30
C LYS A 343 6.36 16.47 18.56
N GLY A 344 5.93 15.47 17.79
CA GLY A 344 4.70 14.73 18.01
C GLY A 344 3.42 15.58 17.97
N VAL A 345 2.37 15.03 18.58
CA VAL A 345 1.02 15.62 18.55
C VAL A 345 0.92 16.91 19.37
N ALA A 346 1.69 17.04 20.45
CA ALA A 346 1.68 18.25 21.29
C ALA A 346 2.04 19.50 20.48
N TYR A 347 3.11 19.44 19.70
CA TYR A 347 3.50 20.55 18.83
C TYR A 347 2.52 20.76 17.66
N ALA A 348 1.87 19.72 17.16
CA ALA A 348 0.79 19.87 16.19
C ALA A 348 -0.38 20.70 16.76
N LYS A 349 -0.70 20.54 18.06
CA LYS A 349 -1.68 21.38 18.77
C LYS A 349 -1.23 22.82 18.91
N GLU A 350 0.04 23.05 19.23
CA GLU A 350 0.58 24.41 19.29
C GLU A 350 0.47 25.13 17.95
N ILE A 351 0.80 24.45 16.84
CA ILE A 351 0.63 24.98 15.48
C ILE A 351 -0.84 25.28 15.18
N ALA A 352 -1.75 24.36 15.51
CA ALA A 352 -3.18 24.59 15.30
C ALA A 352 -3.75 25.72 16.16
N SER A 353 -3.28 25.90 17.40
CA SER A 353 -3.65 27.05 18.25
C SER A 353 -3.21 28.36 17.60
N SER A 354 -1.96 28.42 17.13
CA SER A 354 -1.40 29.60 16.46
C SER A 354 -2.22 29.96 15.19
N LEU A 355 -2.65 28.96 14.43
CA LEU A 355 -3.53 29.16 13.28
C LEU A 355 -4.91 29.68 13.69
N LYS A 356 -5.49 29.10 14.75
CA LYS A 356 -6.80 29.48 15.26
C LYS A 356 -6.82 30.92 15.80
N GLU A 357 -5.81 31.31 16.57
CA GLU A 357 -5.59 32.69 17.04
C GLU A 357 -5.51 33.67 15.88
N ALA A 358 -4.98 33.21 14.74
CA ALA A 358 -4.87 33.99 13.51
C ALA A 358 -6.13 33.94 12.62
N GLY A 359 -7.24 33.35 13.10
CA GLY A 359 -8.52 33.24 12.39
C GLY A 359 -8.63 32.07 11.41
N ILE A 360 -7.65 31.16 11.40
CA ILE A 360 -7.62 30.00 10.48
C ILE A 360 -8.05 28.75 11.23
N ASN A 361 -9.19 28.18 10.85
CA ASN A 361 -9.65 26.94 11.46
C ASN A 361 -8.84 25.74 10.95
N ALA A 362 -8.16 25.05 11.85
CA ALA A 362 -7.32 23.90 11.56
C ALA A 362 -7.64 22.72 12.48
N PHE A 363 -7.62 21.51 11.95
CA PHE A 363 -7.88 20.30 12.74
C PHE A 363 -6.61 19.49 12.95
N VAL A 364 -6.31 19.14 14.20
CA VAL A 364 -5.19 18.25 14.55
C VAL A 364 -5.63 16.80 14.49
N TYR A 365 -4.99 16.00 13.64
CA TYR A 365 -5.21 14.56 13.58
C TYR A 365 -4.50 13.85 14.74
N GLU A 366 -5.22 13.68 15.85
CA GLU A 366 -4.76 12.88 16.99
C GLU A 366 -5.25 11.43 16.91
N ARG A 367 -6.53 11.30 16.54
CA ARG A 367 -7.27 10.05 16.46
C ARG A 367 -8.25 10.13 15.31
N MET A 368 -8.70 8.97 14.85
CA MET A 368 -9.72 8.89 13.82
C MET A 368 -10.99 9.63 14.26
N ASN A 369 -11.44 10.56 13.43
CA ASN A 369 -12.73 11.24 13.55
C ASN A 369 -13.48 11.06 12.22
N PRO A 370 -14.71 10.51 12.23
CA PRO A 370 -15.44 10.22 10.99
C PRO A 370 -15.80 11.47 10.17
N ARG A 371 -15.95 12.65 10.80
CA ARG A 371 -16.35 13.90 10.13
C ARG A 371 -15.19 14.76 9.65
N ILE A 372 -13.95 14.31 9.81
CA ILE A 372 -12.77 15.13 9.47
C ILE A 372 -12.70 15.46 7.98
N LEU A 373 -12.95 14.47 7.10
CA LEU A 373 -12.83 14.66 5.65
C LEU A 373 -13.95 15.53 5.12
N GLU A 374 -15.18 15.26 5.55
CA GLU A 374 -16.37 16.06 5.21
C GLU A 374 -16.13 17.55 5.52
N ARG A 375 -15.69 17.86 6.75
CA ARG A 375 -15.41 19.24 7.19
C ARG A 375 -14.19 19.87 6.51
N PHE A 376 -13.26 19.06 6.02
CA PHE A 376 -12.13 19.57 5.23
C PHE A 376 -12.55 19.89 3.79
N ILE A 377 -13.40 19.04 3.20
CA ILE A 377 -13.95 19.22 1.85
C ILE A 377 -14.91 20.42 1.82
N SER A 378 -15.75 20.61 2.86
CA SER A 378 -16.68 21.75 2.96
C SER A 378 -15.99 23.09 3.17
N GLY A 379 -14.71 23.08 3.55
CA GLY A 379 -13.95 24.28 3.90
C GLY A 379 -14.11 24.73 5.36
N ASP A 380 -14.82 23.98 6.22
CA ASP A 380 -14.86 24.28 7.66
C ASP A 380 -13.45 24.30 8.26
N TYR A 381 -12.60 23.37 7.80
CA TYR A 381 -11.19 23.35 8.12
C TYR A 381 -10.38 23.80 6.91
N ALA A 382 -9.64 24.90 7.06
CA ALA A 382 -8.71 25.38 6.04
C ALA A 382 -7.46 24.50 5.96
N ALA A 383 -7.06 23.88 7.07
CA ALA A 383 -5.88 23.04 7.17
C ALA A 383 -6.09 21.79 8.05
N LEU A 384 -5.42 20.70 7.69
CA LEU A 384 -5.27 19.52 8.55
C LEU A 384 -3.83 19.43 9.05
N VAL A 385 -3.64 19.30 10.36
CA VAL A 385 -2.33 19.22 11.01
C VAL A 385 -2.07 17.81 11.50
N GLY A 386 -0.91 17.24 11.21
CA GLY A 386 -0.54 15.91 11.71
C GLY A 386 0.97 15.72 11.77
N VAL A 387 1.38 14.51 12.14
CA VAL A 387 2.80 14.15 12.25
C VAL A 387 3.33 13.68 10.89
N ALA A 388 4.50 14.17 10.49
CA ALA A 388 5.24 13.75 9.30
C ALA A 388 5.75 12.32 9.49
N SER A 389 4.96 11.34 9.10
CA SER A 389 5.33 9.93 9.18
C SER A 389 4.70 9.16 8.05
N ASN A 390 5.40 8.17 7.52
CA ASN A 390 4.80 7.20 6.63
C ASN A 390 3.63 6.43 7.30
N ARG A 391 3.46 6.46 8.62
CA ARG A 391 2.28 5.86 9.29
C ARG A 391 1.11 6.82 9.42
N SER A 392 1.31 8.11 9.14
CA SER A 392 0.31 9.14 9.32
C SER A 392 -0.84 8.95 8.33
N PRO A 393 -2.11 8.86 8.79
CA PRO A 393 -3.26 8.78 7.89
C PRO A 393 -3.44 10.03 7.01
N LEU A 394 -2.91 11.19 7.41
CA LEU A 394 -2.92 12.36 6.54
C LEU A 394 -1.91 12.22 5.38
N ALA A 395 -0.78 11.55 5.62
CA ALA A 395 0.20 11.23 4.60
C ALA A 395 -0.19 9.96 3.80
N ARG A 396 -1.07 9.11 4.34
CA ARG A 396 -1.54 7.84 3.76
C ARG A 396 -3.06 7.73 3.71
N GLY A 397 -3.61 7.71 2.50
CA GLY A 397 -5.01 7.35 2.31
C GLY A 397 -5.97 8.53 2.28
N ILE A 398 -5.48 9.77 2.21
CA ILE A 398 -6.27 10.89 1.72
C ILE A 398 -6.00 11.04 0.22
N ASP A 399 -7.08 10.97 -0.55
CA ASP A 399 -7.10 11.20 -1.99
C ASP A 399 -8.16 12.26 -2.31
N LEU A 400 -7.80 13.51 -2.04
CA LEU A 400 -8.61 14.71 -2.25
C LEU A 400 -7.82 15.71 -3.11
N PRO A 401 -7.49 15.38 -4.38
CA PRO A 401 -6.72 16.25 -5.28
C PRO A 401 -7.34 17.63 -5.49
N GLU A 402 -8.67 17.73 -5.43
CA GLU A 402 -9.40 18.98 -5.65
C GLU A 402 -9.33 19.91 -4.43
N THR A 403 -9.17 19.34 -3.23
CA THR A 403 -9.12 20.09 -1.96
C THR A 403 -7.69 20.40 -1.55
N ILE A 404 -6.76 19.45 -1.70
CA ILE A 404 -5.37 19.59 -1.24
C ILE A 404 -4.55 20.32 -2.29
N ARG A 405 -4.08 21.51 -1.95
CA ARG A 405 -3.35 22.39 -2.87
C ARG A 405 -1.85 22.44 -2.60
N TYR A 406 -1.45 22.37 -1.33
CA TYR A 406 -0.05 22.48 -0.93
C TYR A 406 0.18 21.85 0.45
N VAL A 407 1.46 21.59 0.75
CA VAL A 407 1.89 20.96 1.99
C VAL A 407 2.92 21.85 2.70
N VAL A 408 2.77 22.04 4.01
CA VAL A 408 3.72 22.78 4.85
C VAL A 408 4.33 21.83 5.86
N PHE A 409 5.65 21.75 5.88
CA PHE A 409 6.39 21.05 6.94
C PHE A 409 6.80 22.07 8.00
N ALA A 410 6.12 22.07 9.15
CA ALA A 410 6.41 22.93 10.28
C ALA A 410 7.60 22.37 11.08
N GLY A 411 8.77 22.41 10.44
CA GLY A 411 10.02 21.78 10.88
C GLY A 411 10.42 20.61 9.98
N VAL A 412 11.71 20.27 9.98
CA VAL A 412 12.27 19.23 9.11
C VAL A 412 11.76 17.84 9.54
N PRO A 413 11.11 17.06 8.65
CA PRO A 413 10.72 15.67 8.93
C PRO A 413 11.94 14.84 9.28
N ARG A 414 12.03 14.43 10.53
CA ARG A 414 13.13 13.63 11.05
C ARG A 414 12.67 12.68 12.14
N ARG A 415 13.47 11.65 12.34
CA ARG A 415 13.38 10.70 13.44
C ARG A 415 14.62 10.89 14.31
N GLU A 416 14.43 10.77 15.62
CA GLU A 416 15.53 10.76 16.57
C GLU A 416 15.54 9.40 17.28
N ILE A 417 16.72 8.80 17.38
CA ILE A 417 16.97 7.66 18.27
C ILE A 417 17.85 8.18 19.40
N ARG A 418 17.38 8.05 20.63
CA ARG A 418 18.14 8.40 21.83
C ARG A 418 18.81 7.15 22.39
N ILE A 419 20.11 7.24 22.63
CA ILE A 419 20.92 6.20 23.25
C ILE A 419 21.62 6.84 24.44
N GLY A 420 21.07 6.60 25.63
CA GLY A 420 21.65 7.06 26.88
C GLY A 420 22.71 6.09 27.42
N GLU A 421 23.35 6.49 28.51
CA GLU A 421 24.37 5.71 29.22
C GLU A 421 23.87 4.33 29.69
N ASN A 422 22.55 4.19 29.88
CA ASN A 422 21.87 2.95 30.32
C ASN A 422 21.26 2.14 29.16
N GLU A 423 21.75 2.27 27.93
CA GLU A 423 21.32 1.42 26.83
C GLU A 423 21.93 0.02 26.95
N TYR A 424 21.07 -1.01 26.88
CA TYR A 424 21.44 -2.42 27.03
C TYR A 424 21.27 -3.22 25.73
N ASN A 425 20.67 -2.61 24.70
CA ASN A 425 20.43 -3.26 23.43
C ASN A 425 21.72 -3.30 22.57
N PRO A 426 22.30 -4.50 22.33
CA PRO A 426 23.56 -4.62 21.59
C PRO A 426 23.44 -4.10 20.15
N GLN A 427 22.27 -4.23 19.51
CA GLN A 427 22.04 -3.72 18.16
C GLN A 427 22.11 -2.20 18.09
N LYS A 428 21.52 -1.50 19.06
CA LYS A 428 21.55 -0.03 19.12
C LYS A 428 22.95 0.48 19.39
N ILE A 429 23.65 -0.12 20.35
CA ILE A 429 25.05 0.21 20.68
C ILE A 429 25.95 0.01 19.45
N LEU A 430 25.83 -1.14 18.78
CA LEU A 430 26.57 -1.42 17.55
C LEU A 430 26.30 -0.39 16.44
N THR A 431 25.03 -0.01 16.27
CA THR A 431 24.62 0.99 15.27
C THR A 431 25.27 2.34 15.57
N LEU A 432 25.25 2.77 16.83
CA LEU A 432 25.88 4.01 17.26
C LEU A 432 27.39 4.00 17.04
N LEU A 433 28.08 2.95 17.49
CA LEU A 433 29.53 2.83 17.31
C LEU A 433 29.93 2.85 15.82
N LYS A 434 29.14 2.22 14.94
CA LYS A 434 29.39 2.26 13.48
C LYS A 434 29.19 3.65 12.90
N ILE A 435 28.17 4.39 13.34
CA ILE A 435 27.89 5.76 12.88
C ILE A 435 28.97 6.72 13.39
N LEU A 436 29.46 6.51 14.60
CA LEU A 436 30.52 7.34 15.17
C LEU A 436 31.92 6.97 14.67
N SER A 437 32.10 5.75 14.13
CA SER A 437 33.39 5.23 13.65
C SER A 437 34.19 6.16 12.73
N PRO A 438 33.57 6.90 11.78
CA PRO A 438 34.29 7.84 10.94
C PRO A 438 34.91 9.04 11.69
N PHE A 439 34.44 9.33 12.91
CA PHE A 439 34.88 10.48 13.72
C PHE A 439 35.94 10.12 14.76
N PHE A 440 36.31 8.84 14.89
CA PHE A 440 37.14 8.36 15.99
C PHE A 440 38.66 8.53 15.81
N GLU A 441 39.12 9.05 14.67
CA GLU A 441 40.55 9.14 14.29
C GLU A 441 41.36 7.92 14.78
N GLU A 442 42.63 8.05 15.20
CA GLU A 442 43.38 6.95 15.82
C GLU A 442 43.03 6.73 17.30
N LYS A 443 42.42 7.72 17.95
CA LYS A 443 42.26 7.84 19.41
C LYS A 443 41.40 6.73 20.01
N PHE A 444 40.24 6.45 19.42
CA PHE A 444 39.30 5.43 19.92
C PHE A 444 39.29 4.16 19.07
N PHE A 445 39.95 4.16 17.90
CA PHE A 445 39.87 3.06 16.92
C PHE A 445 40.29 1.70 17.49
N ARG A 446 41.35 1.68 18.31
CA ARG A 446 41.86 0.45 18.97
C ARG A 446 40.88 -0.15 19.98
N GLU A 447 40.10 0.68 20.66
CA GLU A 447 39.09 0.24 21.64
C GLU A 447 37.77 -0.12 20.96
N VAL A 448 37.41 0.59 19.88
CA VAL A 448 36.14 0.41 19.15
C VAL A 448 36.12 -0.88 18.32
N ILE A 449 37.20 -1.23 17.62
CA ILE A 449 37.21 -2.41 16.71
C ILE A 449 36.86 -3.73 17.43
N PRO A 450 37.50 -4.09 18.56
CA PRO A 450 37.20 -5.35 19.24
C PRO A 450 35.74 -5.42 19.69
N ILE A 451 35.21 -4.31 20.21
CA ILE A 451 33.83 -4.21 20.69
C ILE A 451 32.84 -4.30 19.52
N VAL A 452 33.08 -3.60 18.41
CA VAL A 452 32.24 -3.68 17.21
C VAL A 452 32.25 -5.09 16.62
N SER A 453 33.40 -5.77 16.60
CA SER A 453 33.51 -7.16 16.16
C SER A 453 32.73 -8.11 17.07
N ALA A 454 32.88 -7.97 18.39
CA ALA A 454 32.15 -8.78 19.37
C ALA A 454 30.62 -8.56 19.25
N LEU A 455 30.18 -7.30 19.22
CA LEU A 455 28.79 -6.92 19.01
C LEU A 455 28.21 -7.49 17.70
N SER A 456 28.99 -7.47 16.61
CA SER A 456 28.54 -7.99 15.31
C SER A 456 28.34 -9.51 15.31
N ARG A 457 29.00 -10.26 16.20
CA ARG A 457 28.83 -11.71 16.35
C ARG A 457 27.64 -12.11 17.23
N ILE A 458 27.25 -11.25 18.18
CA ILE A 458 26.14 -11.53 19.10
C ILE A 458 24.78 -11.03 18.58
N VAL A 459 24.77 -10.08 17.64
CA VAL A 459 23.55 -9.51 17.05
C VAL A 459 22.99 -10.42 15.95
N PRO A 460 21.66 -10.68 15.88
CA PRO A 460 20.60 -10.07 16.70
C PRO A 460 20.30 -10.82 18.00
N VAL A 461 20.08 -10.05 19.06
CA VAL A 461 19.59 -10.50 20.37
C VAL A 461 18.10 -10.21 20.51
N ASN A 462 17.33 -11.12 21.11
CA ASN A 462 15.90 -10.96 21.35
C ASN A 462 15.61 -10.07 22.58
N LYS A 463 14.35 -9.65 22.74
CA LYS A 463 13.94 -8.75 23.83
C LYS A 463 14.14 -9.38 25.22
N GLU A 464 13.83 -10.67 25.36
CA GLU A 464 13.97 -11.40 26.62
C GLU A 464 15.42 -11.41 27.14
N LEU A 465 16.40 -11.66 26.26
CA LEU A 465 17.80 -11.62 26.66
C LEU A 465 18.27 -10.19 26.98
N ILE A 466 17.79 -9.18 26.25
CA ILE A 466 18.08 -7.76 26.57
C ILE A 466 17.56 -7.39 27.97
N ASP A 467 16.34 -7.78 28.29
CA ASP A 467 15.75 -7.51 29.62
C ASP A 467 16.51 -8.27 30.72
N LYS A 468 16.92 -9.52 30.47
CA LYS A 468 17.78 -10.29 31.38
C LYS A 468 19.15 -9.64 31.62
N ILE A 469 19.77 -9.09 30.58
CA ILE A 469 21.05 -8.36 30.68
C ILE A 469 20.88 -7.08 31.50
N ARG A 470 19.80 -6.33 31.27
CA ARG A 470 19.47 -5.11 32.03
C ARG A 470 19.36 -5.44 33.52
N GLU A 471 18.54 -6.43 33.88
CA GLU A 471 18.35 -6.82 35.28
C GLU A 471 19.65 -7.30 35.93
N ALA A 472 20.48 -8.06 35.21
CA ALA A 472 21.76 -8.53 35.72
C ALA A 472 22.75 -7.39 35.94
N ASP A 473 22.82 -6.41 35.03
CA ASP A 473 23.70 -5.25 35.20
C ASP A 473 23.23 -4.35 36.37
N GLU A 474 21.93 -4.08 36.48
CA GLU A 474 21.35 -3.26 37.56
C GLU A 474 21.54 -3.91 38.94
N LYS A 475 21.45 -5.24 39.03
CA LYS A 475 21.63 -6.01 40.28
C LYS A 475 23.08 -6.44 40.51
N ASN A 476 24.03 -6.05 39.65
CA ASN A 476 25.43 -6.51 39.67
C ASN A 476 25.57 -8.04 39.74
N LEU A 477 24.71 -8.76 39.02
CA LEU A 477 24.77 -10.22 38.89
C LEU A 477 25.64 -10.61 37.70
N GLU A 478 26.39 -11.69 37.86
CA GLU A 478 27.04 -12.36 36.74
C GLU A 478 26.07 -13.37 36.11
N LEU A 479 26.19 -13.53 34.80
CA LEU A 479 25.43 -14.51 34.04
C LEU A 479 26.40 -15.52 33.43
N ASP A 480 25.95 -16.77 33.30
CA ASP A 480 26.74 -17.82 32.67
C ASP A 480 26.42 -17.99 31.18
N GLY A 481 27.33 -18.68 30.49
CA GLY A 481 27.18 -19.05 29.08
C GLY A 481 27.09 -17.86 28.12
N PHE A 482 26.25 -17.99 27.10
CA PHE A 482 26.06 -16.96 26.09
C PHE A 482 25.57 -15.63 26.68
N ALA A 483 24.63 -15.68 27.63
CA ALA A 483 24.09 -14.49 28.29
C ALA A 483 25.18 -13.72 29.06
N GLY A 484 26.09 -14.43 29.72
CA GLY A 484 27.29 -13.86 30.35
C GLY A 484 28.23 -13.18 29.39
N HIS A 485 28.50 -13.82 28.24
CA HIS A 485 29.32 -13.20 27.20
C HIS A 485 28.69 -11.90 26.68
N VAL A 486 27.39 -11.90 26.40
CA VAL A 486 26.68 -10.69 25.94
C VAL A 486 26.71 -9.60 27.00
N LEU A 487 26.48 -9.91 28.28
CA LEU A 487 26.55 -8.95 29.39
C LEU A 487 27.93 -8.27 29.46
N ARG A 488 29.03 -9.04 29.37
CA ARG A 488 30.40 -8.49 29.37
C ARG A 488 30.63 -7.52 28.21
N VAL A 489 30.28 -7.93 26.98
CA VAL A 489 30.44 -7.09 25.78
C VAL A 489 29.60 -5.81 25.89
N VAL A 490 28.37 -5.89 26.41
CA VAL A 490 27.51 -4.72 26.63
C VAL A 490 28.11 -3.78 27.66
N ARG A 491 28.63 -4.29 28.79
CA ARG A 491 29.30 -3.47 29.82
C ARG A 491 30.51 -2.73 29.27
N GLU A 492 31.38 -3.42 28.53
CA GLU A 492 32.54 -2.81 27.88
C GLU A 492 32.13 -1.73 26.90
N ALA A 493 31.12 -2.01 26.06
CA ALA A 493 30.62 -1.03 25.11
C ALA A 493 29.98 0.20 25.78
N LYS A 494 29.24 0.02 26.88
CA LYS A 494 28.67 1.13 27.67
C LYS A 494 29.79 2.03 28.21
N ARG A 495 30.83 1.46 28.82
CA ARG A 495 31.97 2.24 29.34
C ARG A 495 32.65 3.04 28.24
N LEU A 496 32.87 2.41 27.08
CA LEU A 496 33.45 3.09 25.93
C LEU A 496 32.54 4.24 25.43
N LEU A 497 31.22 4.03 25.35
CA LEU A 497 30.28 5.08 24.93
C LEU A 497 30.28 6.28 25.89
N ILE A 498 30.37 6.05 27.20
CA ILE A 498 30.48 7.13 28.21
C ILE A 498 31.79 7.90 27.99
N LYS A 499 32.92 7.19 27.85
CA LYS A 499 34.23 7.79 27.60
C LYS A 499 34.24 8.65 26.31
N ILE A 500 33.66 8.15 25.22
CA ILE A 500 33.51 8.90 23.97
C ILE A 500 32.62 10.13 24.18
N MET A 501 31.57 10.01 25.00
CA MET A 501 30.62 11.10 25.23
C MET A 501 31.26 12.24 26.02
N GLU A 502 32.28 11.98 26.83
CA GLU A 502 33.03 12.98 27.59
C GLU A 502 34.12 13.68 26.76
N ASP A 503 34.45 13.15 25.59
CA ASP A 503 35.49 13.70 24.72
C ASP A 503 35.06 15.02 24.04
N ILE A 504 35.87 16.06 24.24
CA ILE A 504 35.59 17.42 23.76
C ILE A 504 35.63 17.53 22.23
N GLU A 505 36.50 16.78 21.56
CA GLU A 505 36.64 16.83 20.10
C GLU A 505 35.45 16.15 19.43
N ILE A 506 35.06 14.99 19.95
CA ILE A 506 33.86 14.27 19.49
C ILE A 506 32.59 15.10 19.73
N ARG A 507 32.47 15.77 20.90
CA ARG A 507 31.36 16.71 21.15
C ARG A 507 31.31 17.83 20.11
N LYS A 508 32.44 18.49 19.81
CA LYS A 508 32.49 19.56 18.81
C LYS A 508 32.15 19.08 17.39
N VAL A 509 32.60 17.88 17.02
CA VAL A 509 32.30 17.29 15.70
C VAL A 509 30.82 16.93 15.59
N THR A 510 30.26 16.27 16.60
CA THR A 510 28.84 15.88 16.64
C THR A 510 27.89 17.10 16.70
N GLU A 511 28.25 18.16 17.42
CA GLU A 511 27.47 19.41 17.45
C GLU A 511 27.41 20.14 16.10
N ARG A 512 28.45 20.01 15.26
CA ARG A 512 28.51 20.62 13.92
C ARG A 512 27.77 19.81 12.86
N LEU A 513 27.53 18.53 13.11
CA LEU A 513 26.83 17.63 12.19
C LEU A 513 25.33 17.70 12.47
N ASP A 514 24.64 18.60 11.79
CA ASP A 514 23.18 18.73 11.92
C ASP A 514 22.38 17.48 11.50
N VAL A 515 23.04 16.49 10.89
CA VAL A 515 22.37 15.43 10.13
C VAL A 515 22.49 14.02 10.74
N ASP A 516 23.51 13.72 11.56
CA ASP A 516 23.81 12.31 11.93
C ASP A 516 23.79 12.00 13.44
N VAL A 517 24.50 12.74 14.29
CA VAL A 517 24.54 12.47 15.76
C VAL A 517 24.78 13.76 16.53
N LYS A 518 24.01 14.00 17.60
CA LYS A 518 24.21 15.07 18.59
C LYS A 518 24.36 14.47 19.98
N ILE A 519 24.97 15.21 20.91
CA ILE A 519 25.03 14.84 22.32
C ILE A 519 24.19 15.85 23.11
N GLU A 520 23.10 15.39 23.74
CA GLU A 520 22.20 16.22 24.56
C GLU A 520 21.93 15.50 25.88
N ASN A 521 22.01 16.20 27.02
CA ASN A 521 21.66 15.64 28.35
C ASN A 521 22.27 14.26 28.67
N LYS A 522 23.54 14.03 28.30
CA LYS A 522 24.22 12.73 28.43
C LYS A 522 23.59 11.58 27.61
N GLU A 523 22.98 11.92 26.48
CA GLU A 523 22.46 10.96 25.50
C GLU A 523 23.01 11.26 24.12
N TYR A 524 23.32 10.21 23.36
CA TYR A 524 23.49 10.33 21.92
C TYR A 524 22.12 10.40 21.25
N VAL A 525 21.88 11.50 20.54
CA VAL A 525 20.69 11.74 19.73
C VAL A 525 21.06 11.55 18.27
N LEU A 526 20.74 10.37 17.72
CA LEU A 526 20.93 10.11 16.30
C LEU A 526 19.76 10.71 15.53
N VAL A 527 20.04 11.71 14.71
CA VAL A 527 19.06 12.36 13.85
C VAL A 527 19.06 11.65 12.51
N MET A 528 17.88 11.33 11.97
CA MET A 528 17.75 10.74 10.64
C MET A 528 16.64 11.45 9.88
N PRO A 529 16.88 11.93 8.65
CA PRO A 529 15.83 12.53 7.83
C PRO A 529 14.76 11.48 7.48
N ASP A 530 13.48 11.85 7.62
CA ASP A 530 12.35 10.99 7.22
C ASP A 530 11.96 11.27 5.75
N VAL A 531 12.79 10.78 4.83
CA VAL A 531 12.60 10.96 3.38
C VAL A 531 11.28 10.32 2.91
N ASP A 532 10.97 9.11 3.41
CA ASP A 532 9.73 8.40 3.08
C ASP A 532 8.50 9.23 3.49
N GLY A 533 8.50 9.75 4.71
CA GLY A 533 7.43 10.63 5.21
C GLY A 533 7.29 11.91 4.40
N TYR A 534 8.42 12.55 4.04
CA TYR A 534 8.43 13.76 3.22
C TYR A 534 7.83 13.54 1.83
N ILE A 535 8.31 12.52 1.10
CA ILE A 535 7.85 12.22 -0.27
C ILE A 535 6.38 11.86 -0.27
N GLN A 536 5.94 11.05 0.69
CA GLN A 536 4.56 10.59 0.78
C GLN A 536 3.58 11.72 1.16
N ALA A 537 3.99 12.61 2.06
CA ALA A 537 3.21 13.78 2.45
C ALA A 537 3.15 14.83 1.34
N SER A 538 4.31 15.26 0.81
CA SER A 538 4.37 16.23 -0.30
C SER A 538 3.70 15.72 -1.57
N GLY A 539 3.74 14.40 -1.81
CA GLY A 539 2.98 13.78 -2.89
C GLY A 539 1.47 13.99 -2.79
N ARG A 540 0.90 14.41 -1.65
CA ARG A 540 -0.54 14.68 -1.52
C ARG A 540 -0.99 15.92 -2.28
N SER A 541 -0.10 16.87 -2.60
CA SER A 541 -0.40 18.05 -3.43
C SER A 541 -0.22 17.84 -4.94
N SER A 542 0.30 16.69 -5.38
CA SER A 542 0.54 16.40 -6.80
C SER A 542 -0.05 15.05 -7.21
N ARG A 543 -0.95 15.06 -8.19
CA ARG A 543 -1.73 13.90 -8.63
C ARG A 543 -1.81 13.81 -10.15
N PHE A 544 -1.79 12.58 -10.67
CA PHE A 544 -2.09 12.33 -12.07
C PHE A 544 -3.56 12.61 -12.36
N TYR A 545 -3.81 13.26 -13.49
CA TYR A 545 -5.12 13.45 -14.11
C TYR A 545 -5.02 13.15 -15.61
N ALA A 546 -6.16 13.09 -16.31
CA ALA A 546 -6.23 12.64 -17.71
C ALA A 546 -5.31 13.43 -18.68
N ILE A 547 -4.94 14.66 -18.34
CA ILE A 547 -4.19 15.59 -19.19
C ILE A 547 -2.75 15.80 -18.67
N GLY A 548 -2.36 15.23 -17.51
CA GLY A 548 -1.02 15.45 -16.95
C GLY A 548 -0.90 15.22 -15.44
N ILE A 549 -0.01 15.98 -14.80
CA ILE A 549 0.28 15.88 -13.36
C ILE A 549 0.03 17.25 -12.71
N SER A 550 -0.69 17.29 -11.59
CA SER A 550 -1.03 18.55 -10.92
C SER A 550 0.21 19.15 -10.26
N ARG A 551 0.30 20.47 -10.32
CA ARG A 551 1.34 21.21 -9.64
C ARG A 551 0.96 21.38 -8.18
N GLY A 552 1.88 21.08 -7.28
CA GLY A 552 1.69 21.27 -5.84
C GLY A 552 2.94 21.69 -5.10
#